data_AF-A0A839UFY6-F1
#
_entry.id   AF-A0A839UFY6-F1
#
_cell.length_a   1.000
_cell.length_b   1.000
_cell.length_c   1.000
_cell.angle_alpha   90.00
_cell.angle_beta   90.00
_cell.angle_gamma   90.00
#
_symmetry.space_group_name_H-M   'P 1'
#
loop_
_entity.id
_entity.type
_entity.pdbx_description
1 polymer ?
#
loop_
_entity_poly.entity_id
_entity_poly.type
_entity_poly.pdbx_seq_one_letter_code
_entity_poly.pdbx_strand_id
1 'polypeptide(L)'
;MQNPTKQIRDPLLIAESWMAEGRDVAIATVVETWGSAPRPVGSHLVIDEAGNFEGSVSGGCVEGSVIAEAMDVISQGTPRMLEFGVADETAWQVGLSCGGRIKVYVERLG
;
A
#
# COMPACT_ATOMS: atom_id res chain seq x y z
N MET A 1 9.27 28.74 13.84
CA MET A 1 8.38 27.96 14.73
C MET A 1 8.06 26.66 14.01
N GLN A 2 8.92 25.65 14.20
CA GLN A 2 8.77 24.31 13.59
C GLN A 2 7.87 23.47 14.51
N ASN A 3 6.95 22.69 13.94
CA ASN A 3 5.99 21.88 14.69
C ASN A 3 6.56 20.46 14.86
N PRO A 4 7.05 20.05 16.05
CA PRO A 4 7.99 18.93 16.17
C PRO A 4 7.31 17.63 16.63
N THR A 5 6.34 17.04 15.91
CA THR A 5 5.75 15.75 16.36
C THR A 5 4.90 14.93 15.37
N LYS A 6 5.14 14.97 14.05
CA LYS A 6 4.76 13.79 13.23
C LYS A 6 5.99 12.92 13.07
N GLN A 7 6.27 12.09 14.06
CA GLN A 7 7.23 10.99 13.92
C GLN A 7 6.74 10.15 12.72
N ILE A 8 7.42 10.29 11.58
CA ILE A 8 7.17 9.44 10.42
C ILE A 8 7.73 8.09 10.83
N ARG A 9 6.85 7.15 11.20
CA ARG A 9 7.27 5.78 11.44
C ARG A 9 7.63 5.18 10.09
N ASP A 10 8.83 4.65 9.99
CA ASP A 10 9.26 3.90 8.83
C ASP A 10 8.49 2.57 8.81
N PRO A 11 7.63 2.30 7.81
CA PRO A 11 6.86 1.06 7.76
C PRO A 11 7.75 -0.18 7.74
N LEU A 12 8.97 -0.10 7.20
CA LEU A 12 9.89 -1.24 7.17
C LEU A 12 10.42 -1.59 8.57
N LEU A 13 10.71 -0.57 9.39
CA LEU A 13 11.09 -0.78 10.80
C LEU A 13 9.93 -1.37 11.62
N ILE A 14 8.69 -0.98 11.30
CA ILE A 14 7.51 -1.56 11.95
C ILE A 14 7.30 -3.01 11.54
N ALA A 15 7.45 -3.35 10.26
CA ALA A 15 7.41 -4.74 9.81
C ALA A 15 8.49 -5.60 10.48
N GLU A 16 9.72 -5.11 10.58
CA GLU A 16 10.80 -5.80 11.30
C GLU A 16 10.44 -6.06 12.77
N SER A 17 9.89 -5.07 13.48
CA SER A 17 9.43 -5.23 14.86
C SER A 17 8.34 -6.30 14.97
N TRP A 18 7.33 -6.24 14.11
CA TRP A 18 6.23 -7.21 14.11
C TRP A 18 6.71 -8.64 13.82
N MET A 19 7.63 -8.80 12.86
CA MET A 19 8.24 -10.10 12.60
C MET A 19 9.05 -10.60 13.81
N ALA A 20 9.79 -9.72 14.49
CA ALA A 20 10.52 -10.07 15.72
C ALA A 20 9.59 -10.48 16.88
N GLU A 21 8.36 -9.97 16.89
CA GLU A 21 7.29 -10.36 17.81
C GLU A 21 6.60 -11.69 17.42
N GLY A 22 7.01 -12.31 16.32
CA GLY A 22 6.46 -13.59 15.84
C GLY A 22 5.14 -13.45 15.09
N ARG A 23 4.81 -12.24 14.61
CA ARG A 23 3.59 -11.96 13.86
C ARG A 23 3.79 -12.30 12.39
N ASP A 24 2.76 -12.83 11.74
CA ASP A 24 2.74 -12.95 10.29
C ASP A 24 2.48 -11.58 9.66
N VAL A 25 3.33 -11.19 8.71
CA VAL A 25 3.34 -9.86 8.10
C VAL A 25 3.37 -9.97 6.57
N ALA A 26 2.68 -9.08 5.89
CA ALA A 26 2.82 -8.83 4.47
C ALA A 26 3.23 -7.37 4.21
N ILE A 27 3.93 -7.16 3.10
CA ILE A 27 4.25 -5.85 2.56
C ILE A 27 3.54 -5.64 1.24
N ALA A 28 2.91 -4.49 1.10
CA ALA A 28 2.35 -3.99 -0.14
C ALA A 28 3.21 -2.84 -0.66
N THR A 29 3.74 -2.96 -1.88
CA THR A 29 4.66 -2.02 -2.49
C THR A 29 4.09 -1.48 -3.79
N VAL A 30 4.03 -0.14 -3.93
CA VAL A 30 3.75 0.48 -5.23
C VAL A 30 4.93 0.18 -6.16
N VAL A 31 4.73 -0.65 -7.17
CA VAL A 31 5.76 -1.05 -8.15
C VAL A 31 5.69 -0.27 -9.45
N GLU A 32 4.52 0.31 -9.76
CA GLU A 32 4.32 1.11 -10.96
C GLU A 32 3.28 2.20 -10.73
N THR A 33 3.47 3.34 -11.40
CA THR A 33 2.54 4.47 -11.37
C THR A 33 2.34 5.03 -12.78
N TRP A 34 1.14 5.52 -13.05
CA TRP A 34 0.81 6.26 -14.28
C TRP A 34 -0.01 7.49 -13.94
N GLY A 35 0.12 8.54 -14.76
CA GLY A 35 -0.61 9.80 -14.57
C GLY A 35 -0.31 10.46 -13.23
N SER A 36 -1.29 11.15 -12.65
CA SER A 36 -1.17 11.80 -11.34
C SER A 36 -1.48 10.84 -10.20
N ALA A 37 -0.75 9.72 -10.14
CA ALA A 37 -0.87 8.73 -9.08
C ALA A 37 -0.65 9.37 -7.69
N PRO A 38 -1.42 8.93 -6.66
CA PRO A 38 -1.42 9.61 -5.36
C PRO A 38 -0.20 9.31 -4.48
N ARG A 39 0.57 8.27 -4.81
CA ARG A 39 1.83 7.89 -4.15
C ARG A 39 2.88 7.47 -5.19
N PRO A 40 4.18 7.72 -4.95
CA PRO A 40 5.25 7.30 -5.84
C PRO A 40 5.52 5.79 -5.75
N VAL A 41 6.19 5.24 -6.77
CA VAL A 41 6.83 3.93 -6.72
C VAL A 41 7.75 3.82 -5.49
N GLY A 42 7.75 2.67 -4.84
CA GLY A 42 8.48 2.43 -3.58
C GLY A 42 7.70 2.85 -2.33
N SER A 43 6.46 3.34 -2.46
CA SER A 43 5.61 3.53 -1.29
C SER A 43 5.17 2.18 -0.73
N HIS A 44 5.28 2.04 0.59
CA HIS A 44 4.97 0.80 1.31
C HIS A 44 3.76 0.96 2.22
N LEU A 45 3.00 -0.11 2.34
CA LEU A 45 2.03 -0.37 3.39
C LEU A 45 2.35 -1.76 3.96
N VAL A 46 2.61 -1.86 5.25
CA VAL A 46 2.87 -3.13 5.93
C VAL A 46 1.62 -3.52 6.72
N ILE A 47 1.28 -4.80 6.71
CA ILE A 47 0.03 -5.33 7.26
C ILE A 47 0.36 -6.60 8.04
N ASP A 48 -0.20 -6.77 9.23
CA ASP A 48 -0.13 -8.03 9.97
C ASP A 48 -1.42 -8.86 9.86
N GLU A 49 -1.37 -10.10 10.33
CA GLU A 49 -2.51 -11.04 10.32
C GLU A 49 -3.77 -10.54 11.06
N ALA A 50 -3.64 -9.58 11.97
CA ALA A 50 -4.76 -8.98 12.70
C ALA A 50 -5.32 -7.72 11.98
N GLY A 51 -4.77 -7.38 10.81
CA GLY A 51 -5.17 -6.24 10.00
C GLY A 51 -4.65 -4.90 10.50
N ASN A 52 -3.71 -4.86 11.46
CA ASN A 52 -3.04 -3.59 11.76
C ASN A 52 -2.09 -3.25 10.62
N PHE A 53 -1.91 -1.95 10.37
CA PHE A 53 -1.10 -1.49 9.25
C PHE A 53 -0.33 -0.20 9.56
N GLU A 54 0.78 0.00 8.86
CA GLU A 54 1.57 1.24 8.87
C GLU A 54 2.07 1.55 7.45
N GLY A 55 2.18 2.84 7.12
CA GLY A 55 2.49 3.28 5.76
C GLY A 55 1.25 3.56 4.91
N SER A 56 1.43 3.69 3.61
CA SER A 56 0.35 4.04 2.67
C SER A 56 0.78 3.86 1.23
N VAL A 57 -0.09 3.28 0.41
CA VAL A 57 0.09 3.14 -1.05
C VAL A 57 -0.79 4.09 -1.85
N SER A 58 -1.76 4.78 -1.25
CA SER A 58 -2.61 5.75 -1.96
C SER A 58 -3.02 7.01 -1.19
N GLY A 59 -2.92 7.01 0.13
CA GLY A 59 -3.36 8.12 0.98
C GLY A 59 -4.79 7.99 1.50
N GLY A 60 -5.43 6.82 1.34
CA GLY A 60 -6.65 6.45 2.07
C GLY A 60 -7.73 5.75 1.24
N CYS A 61 -7.70 5.83 -0.10
CA CYS A 61 -8.82 5.38 -0.93
C CYS A 61 -8.82 3.87 -1.19
N VAL A 62 -7.66 3.23 -1.30
CA VAL A 62 -7.55 1.80 -1.65
C VAL A 62 -6.90 0.95 -0.56
N GLU A 63 -6.46 1.56 0.55
CA GLU A 63 -5.82 0.88 1.67
C GLU A 63 -6.66 -0.28 2.19
N GLY A 64 -7.99 -0.12 2.32
CA GLY A 64 -8.88 -1.20 2.76
C GLY A 64 -8.85 -2.43 1.85
N SER A 65 -8.83 -2.24 0.53
CA SER A 65 -8.73 -3.34 -0.43
C SER A 65 -7.36 -4.01 -0.37
N VAL A 66 -6.30 -3.23 -0.22
CA VAL A 66 -4.93 -3.75 -0.10
C VAL A 66 -4.75 -4.55 1.19
N ILE A 67 -5.33 -4.09 2.30
CA ILE A 67 -5.30 -4.80 3.59
C ILE A 67 -6.03 -6.15 3.46
N ALA A 68 -7.21 -6.19 2.84
CA ALA A 68 -7.96 -7.44 2.65
C ALA A 68 -7.16 -8.47 1.84
N GLU A 69 -6.58 -8.05 0.71
CA GLU A 69 -5.74 -8.92 -0.11
C GLU A 69 -4.45 -9.35 0.61
N ALA A 70 -3.86 -8.47 1.42
CA ALA A 70 -2.68 -8.80 2.22
C ALA A 70 -2.96 -9.89 3.27
N MET A 71 -4.14 -9.86 3.90
CA MET A 71 -4.55 -10.93 4.83
C MET A 71 -4.68 -12.28 4.12
N ASP A 72 -5.20 -12.30 2.89
CA ASP A 72 -5.25 -13.50 2.07
C ASP A 72 -3.84 -13.98 1.66
N VAL A 73 -2.94 -13.05 1.30
CA VAL A 73 -1.53 -13.37 0.99
C VAL A 73 -0.81 -13.96 2.21
N ILE A 74 -1.05 -13.42 3.41
CA ILE A 74 -0.52 -13.96 4.67
C ILE A 74 -0.99 -15.41 4.86
N SER A 75 -2.30 -15.65 4.73
CA SER A 75 -2.90 -16.97 4.95
C SER A 75 -2.47 -18.01 3.89
N GLN A 76 -2.36 -17.60 2.63
CA GLN A 76 -2.09 -18.50 1.49
C GLN A 76 -0.59 -18.62 1.17
N GLY A 77 0.24 -17.68 1.63
CA GLY A 77 1.66 -17.59 1.27
C GLY A 77 1.92 -17.31 -0.21
N THR A 78 0.91 -16.92 -0.99
CA THR A 78 1.01 -16.68 -2.43
C THR A 78 0.94 -15.18 -2.72
N PRO A 79 1.99 -14.55 -3.27
CA PRO A 79 1.98 -13.12 -3.60
C PRO A 79 0.91 -12.74 -4.62
N ARG A 80 0.47 -11.47 -4.58
CA ARG A 80 -0.54 -10.92 -5.48
C ARG A 80 -0.11 -9.61 -6.11
N MET A 81 -0.61 -9.36 -7.31
CA MET A 81 -0.45 -8.10 -8.02
C MET A 81 -1.81 -7.43 -8.15
N LEU A 82 -1.94 -6.22 -7.61
CA LEU A 82 -3.16 -5.43 -7.59
C LEU A 82 -3.00 -4.21 -8.49
N GLU A 83 -4.07 -3.84 -9.20
CA GLU A 83 -4.09 -2.64 -10.02
C GLU A 83 -5.27 -1.75 -9.61
N PHE A 84 -4.98 -0.48 -9.35
CA PHE A 84 -5.98 0.52 -8.94
C PHE A 84 -5.88 1.75 -9.84
N GLY A 85 -7.01 2.29 -10.26
CA GLY A 85 -7.10 3.47 -11.12
C GLY A 85 -8.43 3.52 -11.86
N VAL A 86 -8.70 4.64 -12.53
CA VAL A 86 -9.91 4.78 -13.36
C VAL A 86 -9.66 4.12 -14.71
N ALA A 87 -10.57 3.24 -15.14
CA ALA A 87 -10.44 2.43 -16.36
C ALA A 87 -10.68 3.22 -17.66
N ASP A 88 -11.37 4.37 -17.61
CA ASP A 88 -11.72 5.15 -18.80
C ASP A 88 -10.69 6.24 -19.08
N GLU A 89 -9.78 5.98 -20.02
CA GLU A 89 -8.93 6.99 -20.65
C GLU A 89 -9.76 8.10 -21.35
N THR A 90 -11.02 7.82 -21.68
CA THR A 90 -12.00 8.77 -22.26
C THR A 90 -12.56 9.77 -21.24
N ALA A 91 -12.57 9.46 -19.94
CA ALA A 91 -12.98 10.40 -18.88
C ALA A 91 -11.97 11.56 -18.68
N TRP A 92 -10.76 11.42 -19.22
CA TRP A 92 -9.72 12.46 -19.19
C TRP A 92 -10.05 13.66 -20.09
N GLN A 93 -10.85 13.48 -21.15
CA GLN A 93 -11.19 14.56 -22.08
C GLN A 93 -12.04 15.69 -21.43
N VAL A 94 -12.58 15.46 -20.24
CA VAL A 94 -13.44 16.42 -19.52
C VAL A 94 -12.84 16.93 -18.20
N GLY A 95 -11.57 16.62 -17.89
CA GLY A 95 -10.81 17.30 -16.84
C GLY A 95 -11.27 17.02 -15.40
N LEU A 96 -11.74 15.81 -15.08
CA LEU A 96 -12.20 15.45 -13.74
C LEU A 96 -11.53 14.19 -13.16
N SER A 97 -11.11 14.31 -11.89
CA SER A 97 -10.45 13.33 -11.01
C SER A 97 -9.01 12.93 -11.40
N CYS A 98 -8.22 12.51 -10.41
CA CYS A 98 -6.76 12.50 -10.37
C CYS A 98 -6.03 11.67 -11.44
N GLY A 99 -6.71 11.10 -12.45
CA GLY A 99 -6.13 10.58 -13.69
C GLY A 99 -5.04 9.51 -13.55
N GLY A 100 -4.83 8.98 -12.34
CA GLY A 100 -3.67 8.23 -11.97
C GLY A 100 -4.00 6.78 -11.68
N ARG A 101 -3.05 5.90 -11.97
CA ARG A 101 -3.13 4.47 -11.65
C ARG A 101 -1.90 4.05 -10.86
N ILE A 102 -2.07 3.03 -10.02
CA ILE A 102 -0.97 2.36 -9.32
C ILE A 102 -1.07 0.86 -9.49
N LYS A 103 0.09 0.23 -9.56
CA LYS A 103 0.25 -1.22 -9.46
C LYS A 103 0.94 -1.53 -8.15
N VAL A 104 0.33 -2.41 -7.36
CA VAL A 104 0.78 -2.75 -6.01
C VAL A 104 1.08 -4.24 -5.95
N TYR A 105 2.33 -4.57 -5.64
CA TYR A 105 2.75 -5.94 -5.37
C TYR A 105 2.63 -6.22 -3.88
N VAL A 106 1.97 -7.32 -3.53
CA VAL A 106 1.72 -7.75 -2.15
C VAL A 106 2.36 -9.10 -1.94
N GLU A 107 3.24 -9.21 -0.95
CA GLU A 107 3.92 -10.45 -0.59
C GLU A 107 3.98 -10.62 0.93
N ARG A 108 3.98 -11.87 1.38
CA ARG A 108 4.24 -12.22 2.78
C ARG A 108 5.74 -12.10 3.06
N LEU A 109 6.09 -11.60 4.24
CA LEU A 109 7.46 -11.60 4.76
C LEU A 109 7.67 -12.86 5.61
N GLY A 110 8.69 -13.67 5.27
CA GLY A 110 9.03 -14.91 5.98
C GLY A 110 8.72 -16.17 5.19
#